data_AF-A0A2K8Z279-F1
#
_entry.id   AF-A0A2K8Z279-F1
#
_cell.length_a   1.000
_cell.length_b   1.000
_cell.length_c   1.000
_cell.angle_alpha   90.00
_cell.angle_beta   90.00
_cell.angle_gamma   90.00
#
_symmetry.space_group_name_H-M   'P 1'
#
loop_
_entity.id
_entity.type
_entity.pdbx_description
1 polymer ?
#
loop_
_entity_poly.entity_id
_entity_poly.type
_entity_poly.pdbx_seq_one_letter_code
_entity_poly.pdbx_strand_id
1 'polypeptide(L)'
;MATLLGNSRVSALPQLTPRRGSQRRSETTIFTAESATDGFLRYRFEPVVEELAEFHDQAIIEAEFFQSLLFLSQAYGFGFDVTAMENTSVYPHNVFLAFSQAEAALQAADPNASLAIIEDDDTLRSTLAVYKVYETGFTSYYIPLEPLYQTLKGKSRLSASALLCSLVSYLHTVAGVAFFSDESSFVYYQCDMMAESMREDDEENQLAEFETLLTDTRLGGSILQRYIGWNQRHLDAFETRHQSFRPTDEWEEALHRISGSFLSLYRQYPDRTYYRSYERGLAHSDDDYSIDPDQRIGFLWQWGDWVHDNILESLDCDFNGGGYVEEPLAYHLFDRPCAEPPLCLAFEEVFYTSLDALADLLKNLADEQHNRQLREVVSANAGTAGLSTGEQ
;
A
#
# COMPACT_ATOMS: atom_id res chain seq x y z
N MET A 1 1.21 21.38 1.75
CA MET A 1 -0.07 20.88 1.21
C MET A 1 -0.94 20.48 2.38
N ALA A 2 -1.74 21.41 2.88
CA ALA A 2 -2.72 21.10 3.91
C ALA A 2 -4.01 20.57 3.25
N THR A 3 -4.40 19.34 3.57
CA THR A 3 -5.71 18.82 3.15
C THR A 3 -6.72 19.04 4.26
N LEU A 4 -7.76 19.81 3.97
CA LEU A 4 -8.91 19.95 4.86
C LEU A 4 -9.85 18.76 4.66
N LEU A 5 -9.65 17.71 5.46
CA LEU A 5 -10.57 16.56 5.47
C LEU A 5 -11.89 16.94 6.15
N GLY A 6 -12.97 16.86 5.38
CA GLY A 6 -14.33 16.87 5.92
C GLY A 6 -14.56 15.62 6.77
N ASN A 7 -14.46 15.77 8.09
CA ASN A 7 -14.70 14.72 9.09
C ASN A 7 -15.95 13.88 8.78
N SER A 8 -15.74 12.64 8.35
CA SER A 8 -16.79 11.65 8.08
C SER A 8 -16.53 10.34 8.84
N ARG A 9 -16.66 10.35 10.17
CA ARG A 9 -16.77 9.08 10.93
C ARG A 9 -18.21 8.58 10.86
N VAL A 10 -18.51 7.70 9.90
CA VAL A 10 -19.76 6.92 9.89
C VAL A 10 -19.53 5.62 10.66
N SER A 11 -19.73 5.65 11.98
CA SER A 11 -19.89 4.42 12.76
C SER A 11 -21.27 3.81 12.46
N ALA A 12 -21.29 2.58 11.93
CA ALA A 12 -22.50 1.83 11.73
C ALA A 12 -23.25 1.62 13.07
N LEU A 13 -24.52 2.04 13.14
CA LEU A 13 -25.39 1.80 14.29
C LEU A 13 -25.69 0.30 14.43
N PRO A 14 -25.58 -0.31 15.63
CA PRO A 14 -25.99 -1.69 15.83
C PRO A 14 -27.51 -1.84 15.69
N GLN A 15 -27.96 -2.86 14.95
CA GLN A 15 -29.38 -3.17 14.83
C GLN A 15 -29.95 -3.72 16.16
N LEU A 16 -31.02 -3.11 16.65
CA LEU A 16 -31.76 -3.58 17.82
C LEU A 16 -32.63 -4.80 17.45
N THR A 17 -32.35 -5.95 18.07
CA THR A 17 -33.17 -7.17 17.99
C THR A 17 -34.59 -6.96 18.54
N PRO A 18 -35.62 -7.62 17.96
CA PRO A 18 -37.01 -7.44 18.38
C PRO A 18 -37.30 -8.18 19.70
N ARG A 19 -37.88 -7.48 20.66
CA ARG A 19 -38.29 -8.05 21.96
C ARG A 19 -39.75 -8.54 21.91
N ARG A 20 -39.97 -9.76 22.41
CA ARG A 20 -41.27 -10.45 22.54
C ARG A 20 -42.31 -9.62 23.31
N GLY A 21 -43.55 -9.70 22.84
CA GLY A 21 -44.67 -8.89 23.29
C GLY A 21 -45.22 -9.19 24.69
N SER A 22 -46.01 -8.23 25.18
CA SER A 22 -47.00 -8.42 26.23
C SER A 22 -48.15 -7.44 26.00
N GLN A 23 -49.38 -7.97 25.98
CA GLN A 23 -50.62 -7.20 25.88
C GLN A 23 -50.88 -6.47 27.21
N ARG A 24 -51.18 -5.16 27.15
CA ARG A 24 -51.94 -4.51 28.21
C ARG A 24 -52.88 -3.43 27.66
N ARG A 25 -54.07 -3.41 28.28
CA ARG A 25 -55.30 -2.68 27.97
C ARG A 25 -55.11 -1.18 27.74
N SER A 26 -55.95 -0.68 26.83
CA SER A 26 -56.21 0.74 26.56
C SER A 26 -56.71 1.47 27.81
N GLU A 27 -55.97 2.51 28.22
CA GLU A 27 -56.47 3.58 29.08
C GLU A 27 -56.46 4.90 28.30
N THR A 28 -57.52 5.67 28.51
CA THR A 28 -57.96 6.85 27.77
C THR A 28 -56.87 7.93 27.68
N THR A 29 -56.53 8.33 26.46
CA THR A 29 -55.61 9.46 26.17
C THR A 29 -56.22 10.77 26.66
N ILE A 30 -55.65 11.33 27.72
CA ILE A 30 -55.83 12.73 28.08
C ILE A 30 -54.76 13.50 27.28
N PHE A 31 -55.19 14.33 26.33
CA PHE A 31 -54.28 15.24 25.62
C PHE A 31 -53.81 16.34 26.57
N THR A 32 -52.54 16.29 26.97
CA THR A 32 -51.77 17.49 27.32
C THR A 32 -51.42 18.21 26.01
N ALA A 33 -51.60 19.54 25.99
CA ALA A 33 -51.19 20.38 24.87
C ALA A 33 -49.78 19.99 24.40
N GLU A 34 -49.61 19.82 23.08
CA GLU A 34 -48.35 19.42 22.46
C GLU A 34 -47.19 20.18 23.10
N SER A 35 -46.34 19.45 23.81
CA SER A 35 -45.15 20.04 24.39
C SER A 35 -44.28 20.47 23.21
N ALA A 36 -44.00 21.77 23.10
CA ALA A 36 -43.10 22.36 22.11
C ALA A 36 -41.63 21.95 22.30
N THR A 37 -41.38 20.76 22.89
CA THR A 37 -40.09 20.29 23.38
C THR A 37 -39.37 19.39 22.36
N ASP A 38 -40.07 18.90 21.32
CA ASP A 38 -39.47 18.11 20.24
C ASP A 38 -38.91 18.98 19.09
N GLY A 39 -39.10 20.30 19.14
CA GLY A 39 -38.62 21.21 18.09
C GLY A 39 -37.10 21.19 17.95
N PHE A 40 -36.38 21.08 19.07
CA PHE A 40 -34.91 21.01 19.10
C PHE A 40 -34.36 19.72 18.47
N LEU A 41 -35.06 18.59 18.63
CA LEU A 41 -34.62 17.28 18.09
C LEU A 41 -34.93 17.12 16.60
N ARG A 42 -35.82 17.96 16.05
CA ARG A 42 -36.12 18.02 14.60
C ARG A 42 -35.31 19.10 13.87
N TYR A 43 -34.67 19.98 14.61
CA TYR A 43 -33.85 21.04 14.05
C TYR A 43 -32.46 20.49 13.72
N ARG A 44 -32.07 20.53 12.45
CA ARG A 44 -30.68 20.33 12.05
C ARG A 44 -29.98 21.67 12.17
N PHE A 45 -29.13 21.81 13.18
CA PHE A 45 -28.24 22.95 13.28
C PHE A 45 -27.30 22.96 12.08
N GLU A 46 -27.09 24.14 11.51
CA GLU A 46 -26.02 24.32 10.54
C GLU A 46 -24.68 24.04 11.23
N PRO A 47 -23.75 23.34 10.55
CA PRO A 47 -22.42 23.10 11.08
C PRO A 47 -21.77 24.41 11.49
N VAL A 48 -21.25 24.44 12.71
CA VAL A 48 -20.45 25.55 13.21
C VAL A 48 -19.09 25.46 12.51
N VAL A 49 -18.75 26.48 11.74
CA VAL A 49 -17.41 26.63 11.16
C VAL A 49 -16.68 27.68 11.98
N GLU A 50 -15.53 27.33 12.56
CA GLU A 50 -14.71 28.27 13.33
C GLU A 50 -14.15 29.36 12.39
N GLU A 51 -14.44 30.63 12.68
CA GLU A 51 -13.85 31.77 11.98
C GLU A 51 -12.36 31.91 12.39
N LEU A 52 -11.47 31.32 11.59
CA LEU A 52 -10.03 31.57 11.70
C LEU A 52 -9.71 32.98 11.18
N ALA A 53 -8.87 33.72 11.91
CA ALA A 53 -8.71 35.17 11.75
C ALA A 53 -8.03 35.63 10.43
N GLU A 54 -8.42 36.83 10.00
CA GLU A 54 -7.81 37.72 8.98
C GLU A 54 -7.86 37.24 7.50
N PHE A 55 -8.99 37.57 6.86
CA PHE A 55 -9.33 37.13 5.51
C PHE A 55 -9.02 38.18 4.44
N HIS A 56 -7.81 38.16 3.90
CA HIS A 56 -7.52 38.83 2.63
C HIS A 56 -7.78 37.95 1.41
N ASP A 57 -7.90 36.62 1.60
CA ASP A 57 -7.92 35.63 0.51
C ASP A 57 -9.20 34.78 0.41
N GLN A 58 -10.20 34.99 1.28
CA GLN A 58 -11.48 34.25 1.25
C GLN A 58 -12.20 34.29 -0.08
N ALA A 59 -12.37 35.50 -0.63
CA ALA A 59 -13.11 35.68 -1.86
C ALA A 59 -12.41 35.01 -3.06
N ILE A 60 -11.08 34.87 -2.98
CA ILE A 60 -10.27 34.18 -3.99
C ILE A 60 -10.50 32.67 -3.84
N ILE A 61 -10.32 32.13 -2.64
CA ILE A 61 -10.54 30.72 -2.30
C ILE A 61 -11.96 30.27 -2.70
N GLU A 62 -12.97 31.06 -2.33
CA GLU A 62 -14.38 30.81 -2.66
C GLU A 62 -14.61 30.79 -4.18
N ALA A 63 -14.12 31.82 -4.88
CA ALA A 63 -14.28 31.90 -6.33
C ALA A 63 -13.57 30.77 -7.07
N GLU A 64 -12.36 30.39 -6.64
CA GLU A 64 -11.58 29.30 -7.23
C GLU A 64 -12.22 27.94 -6.96
N PHE A 65 -12.76 27.73 -5.76
CA PHE A 65 -13.55 26.54 -5.44
C PHE A 65 -14.75 26.40 -6.37
N PHE A 66 -15.58 27.44 -6.53
CA PHE A 66 -16.76 27.39 -7.39
C PHE A 66 -16.39 27.27 -8.88
N GLN A 67 -15.27 27.86 -9.30
CA GLN A 67 -14.74 27.67 -10.64
C GLN A 67 -14.31 26.21 -10.88
N SER A 68 -13.69 25.58 -9.89
CA SER A 68 -13.32 24.17 -9.92
C SER A 68 -14.56 23.25 -9.92
N LEU A 69 -15.57 23.58 -9.13
CA LEU A 69 -16.86 22.89 -9.09
C LEU A 69 -17.57 22.93 -10.46
N LEU A 70 -17.47 24.05 -11.19
CA LEU A 70 -18.00 24.15 -12.54
C LEU A 70 -17.32 23.15 -13.49
N PHE A 71 -15.99 23.02 -13.43
CA PHE A 71 -15.26 22.07 -14.27
C PHE A 71 -15.60 20.62 -13.91
N LEU A 72 -15.69 20.30 -12.62
CA LEU A 72 -16.12 18.98 -12.15
C LEU A 72 -17.55 18.65 -12.61
N SER A 73 -18.48 19.60 -12.48
CA SER A 73 -19.87 19.42 -12.93
C SER A 73 -19.97 19.18 -14.43
N GLN A 74 -19.13 19.85 -15.23
CA GLN A 74 -19.06 19.64 -16.69
C GLN A 74 -18.47 18.28 -17.04
N ALA A 75 -17.39 17.86 -16.37
CA ALA A 75 -16.70 16.59 -16.62
C ALA A 75 -17.62 15.38 -16.36
N TYR A 76 -18.34 15.38 -15.25
CA TYR A 76 -19.23 14.29 -14.86
C TYR A 76 -20.69 14.47 -15.33
N GLY A 77 -21.02 15.63 -15.92
CA GLY A 77 -22.37 15.92 -16.41
C GLY A 77 -23.42 16.05 -15.29
N PHE A 78 -23.04 16.51 -14.10
CA PHE A 78 -23.96 16.64 -12.96
C PHE A 78 -25.03 17.72 -13.15
N GLY A 79 -24.78 18.71 -14.02
CA GLY A 79 -25.74 19.77 -14.33
C GLY A 79 -26.01 20.70 -13.16
N PHE A 80 -24.98 21.00 -12.36
CA PHE A 80 -25.10 21.93 -11.24
C PHE A 80 -25.30 23.37 -11.74
N ASP A 81 -26.20 24.08 -11.08
CA ASP A 81 -26.28 25.54 -11.18
C ASP A 81 -25.32 26.15 -10.13
N VAL A 82 -24.04 26.22 -10.52
CA VAL A 82 -22.95 26.66 -9.63
C VAL A 82 -23.20 28.08 -9.10
N THR A 83 -23.73 28.98 -9.92
CA THR A 83 -24.05 30.36 -9.51
C THR A 83 -25.17 30.38 -8.45
N ALA A 84 -26.19 29.52 -8.58
CA ALA A 84 -27.19 29.39 -7.53
C ALA A 84 -26.60 28.81 -6.23
N MET A 85 -25.71 27.83 -6.33
CA MET A 85 -25.04 27.20 -5.19
C MET A 85 -24.14 28.18 -4.44
N GLU A 86 -23.35 28.99 -5.16
CA GLU A 86 -22.51 30.06 -4.62
C GLU A 86 -23.33 31.06 -3.80
N ASN A 87 -24.52 31.43 -4.29
CA ASN A 87 -25.42 32.39 -3.65
C ASN A 87 -26.37 31.78 -2.58
N THR A 88 -26.25 30.48 -2.27
CA THR A 88 -27.17 29.80 -1.34
C THR A 88 -26.92 30.21 0.13
N SER A 89 -25.67 30.49 0.49
CA SER A 89 -25.28 30.97 1.83
C SER A 89 -24.00 31.81 1.73
N VAL A 90 -23.43 32.21 2.86
CA VAL A 90 -22.17 32.96 2.94
C VAL A 90 -21.01 32.01 3.20
N TYR A 91 -19.83 32.33 2.70
CA TYR A 91 -18.59 31.64 3.06
C TYR A 91 -18.41 31.53 4.58
N PRO A 92 -17.92 30.39 5.12
CA PRO A 92 -17.54 29.14 4.42
C PRO A 92 -18.70 28.16 4.20
N HIS A 93 -19.93 28.52 4.58
CA HIS A 93 -21.06 27.61 4.60
C HIS A 93 -21.53 27.20 3.21
N ASN A 94 -21.51 28.11 2.24
CA ASN A 94 -21.84 27.80 0.85
C ASN A 94 -20.85 26.79 0.22
N VAL A 95 -19.56 26.92 0.49
CA VAL A 95 -18.53 25.95 0.07
C VAL A 95 -18.81 24.59 0.68
N PHE A 96 -19.09 24.51 1.99
CA PHE A 96 -19.43 23.26 2.67
C PHE A 96 -20.65 22.57 2.02
N LEU A 97 -21.77 23.29 1.85
CA LEU A 97 -22.98 22.74 1.26
C LEU A 97 -22.74 22.27 -0.19
N ALA A 98 -22.02 23.06 -0.97
CA ALA A 98 -21.69 22.75 -2.35
C ALA A 98 -20.78 21.51 -2.46
N PHE A 99 -19.78 21.40 -1.59
CA PHE A 99 -18.90 20.25 -1.50
C PHE A 99 -19.68 18.98 -1.14
N SER A 100 -20.51 19.00 -0.09
CA SER A 100 -21.32 17.83 0.29
C SER A 100 -22.28 17.39 -0.82
N GLN A 101 -22.85 18.34 -1.57
CA GLN A 101 -23.69 18.01 -2.72
C GLN A 101 -22.89 17.40 -3.87
N ALA A 102 -21.69 17.93 -4.16
CA ALA A 102 -20.80 17.42 -5.19
C ALA A 102 -20.29 16.01 -4.85
N GLU A 103 -19.91 15.78 -3.59
CA GLU A 103 -19.47 14.48 -3.07
C GLU A 103 -20.58 13.42 -3.22
N ALA A 104 -21.80 13.75 -2.80
CA ALA A 104 -22.94 12.82 -2.95
C ALA A 104 -23.25 12.49 -4.42
N ALA A 105 -23.14 13.47 -5.32
CA ALA A 105 -23.32 13.24 -6.76
C ALA A 105 -22.20 12.37 -7.35
N LEU A 106 -20.95 12.60 -6.92
CA LEU A 106 -19.80 11.81 -7.32
C LEU A 106 -19.93 10.36 -6.86
N GLN A 107 -20.24 10.11 -5.59
CA GLN A 107 -20.43 8.76 -5.05
C GLN A 107 -21.58 8.01 -5.74
N ALA A 108 -22.62 8.73 -6.18
CA ALA A 108 -23.71 8.12 -6.95
C ALA A 108 -23.29 7.73 -8.38
N ALA A 109 -22.35 8.46 -8.99
CA ALA A 109 -21.84 8.19 -10.32
C ALA A 109 -20.70 7.16 -10.33
N ASP A 110 -19.82 7.21 -9.33
CA ASP A 110 -18.65 6.35 -9.15
C ASP A 110 -18.40 6.09 -7.65
N PRO A 111 -18.91 4.98 -7.11
CA PRO A 111 -18.80 4.66 -5.68
C PRO A 111 -17.37 4.50 -5.16
N ASN A 112 -16.39 4.32 -6.06
CA ASN A 112 -14.98 4.12 -5.70
C ASN A 112 -14.17 5.43 -5.81
N ALA A 113 -14.81 6.55 -6.12
CA ALA A 113 -14.18 7.85 -6.22
C ALA A 113 -14.50 8.70 -4.98
N SER A 114 -13.48 9.42 -4.52
CA SER A 114 -13.56 10.36 -3.40
C SER A 114 -13.27 11.78 -3.90
N LEU A 115 -13.82 12.76 -3.19
CA LEU A 115 -13.64 14.17 -3.47
C LEU A 115 -12.78 14.80 -2.37
N ALA A 116 -11.84 15.66 -2.75
CA ALA A 116 -11.05 16.45 -1.82
C ALA A 116 -10.96 17.90 -2.30
N ILE A 117 -10.68 18.80 -1.36
CA ILE A 117 -10.25 20.17 -1.64
C ILE A 117 -8.74 20.19 -1.41
N ILE A 118 -7.98 20.57 -2.44
CA ILE A 118 -6.54 20.74 -2.35
C ILE A 118 -6.24 22.22 -2.36
N GLU A 119 -5.47 22.66 -1.37
CA GLU A 119 -4.95 24.01 -1.26
C GLU A 119 -3.47 24.01 -1.65
N ASP A 120 -3.12 24.84 -2.63
CA ASP A 120 -1.73 25.12 -2.96
C ASP A 120 -1.23 26.29 -2.09
N ASP A 121 -0.36 25.99 -1.13
CA ASP A 121 0.19 26.97 -0.17
C ASP A 121 0.90 28.15 -0.86
N ASP A 122 1.44 27.97 -2.08
CA ASP A 122 2.17 29.00 -2.82
C ASP A 122 1.26 29.89 -3.68
N THR A 123 0.17 29.32 -4.22
CA THR A 123 -0.76 30.04 -5.10
C THR A 123 -2.11 30.37 -4.45
N LEU A 124 -2.34 29.89 -3.22
CA LEU A 124 -3.59 29.94 -2.46
C LEU A 124 -4.79 29.38 -3.22
N ARG A 125 -4.53 28.45 -4.16
CA ARG A 125 -5.56 27.88 -5.01
C ARG A 125 -6.34 26.81 -4.31
N SER A 126 -7.64 27.02 -4.16
CA SER A 126 -8.58 26.00 -3.67
C SER A 126 -9.20 25.25 -4.85
N THR A 127 -8.73 24.03 -5.09
CA THR A 127 -9.13 23.22 -6.25
C THR A 127 -9.75 21.91 -5.81
N LEU A 128 -10.85 21.51 -6.44
CA LEU A 128 -11.41 20.18 -6.25
C LEU A 128 -10.52 19.14 -6.92
N ALA A 129 -10.30 18.04 -6.21
CA ALA A 129 -9.65 16.86 -6.72
C ALA A 129 -10.58 15.66 -6.59
N VAL A 130 -10.74 14.91 -7.68
CA VAL A 130 -11.30 13.56 -7.58
C VAL A 130 -10.15 12.58 -7.55
N TYR A 131 -10.22 11.61 -6.63
CA TYR A 131 -9.21 10.58 -6.50
C TYR A 131 -9.83 9.20 -6.30
N LYS A 132 -9.06 8.17 -6.64
CA LYS A 132 -9.35 6.77 -6.38
C LYS A 132 -8.17 6.16 -5.66
N VAL A 133 -8.47 5.36 -4.64
CA VAL A 133 -7.47 4.63 -3.86
C VAL A 133 -7.43 3.18 -4.35
N TYR A 134 -6.22 2.64 -4.52
CA TYR A 134 -6.00 1.22 -4.71
C TYR A 134 -5.79 0.59 -3.33
N GLU A 135 -6.79 -0.09 -2.80
CA GLU A 135 -6.72 -0.69 -1.46
C GLU A 135 -5.82 -1.92 -1.48
N THR A 136 -4.59 -1.80 -0.95
CA THR A 136 -3.71 -2.94 -0.69
C THR A 136 -4.00 -3.60 0.67
N GLY A 137 -4.78 -2.94 1.52
CA GLY A 137 -5.27 -3.50 2.79
C GLY A 137 -4.14 -3.71 3.78
N PHE A 138 -4.14 -4.84 4.49
CA PHE A 138 -3.11 -5.18 5.49
C PHE A 138 -2.01 -6.10 4.97
N THR A 139 -1.77 -6.11 3.65
CA THR A 139 -0.76 -7.00 3.04
C THR A 139 0.61 -6.32 2.99
N SER A 140 1.65 -7.02 3.45
CA SER A 140 3.06 -6.67 3.25
C SER A 140 3.65 -7.49 2.09
N TYR A 141 4.53 -6.88 1.30
CA TYR A 141 5.13 -7.44 0.09
C TYR A 141 6.63 -7.63 0.27
N TYR A 142 6.93 -8.60 1.12
CA TYR A 142 8.28 -8.93 1.57
C TYR A 142 8.83 -10.11 0.76
N ILE A 143 9.77 -9.82 -0.16
CA ILE A 143 10.19 -10.73 -1.23
C ILE A 143 11.52 -11.43 -0.85
N PRO A 144 11.55 -12.77 -0.64
CA PRO A 144 12.76 -13.46 -0.20
C PRO A 144 13.77 -13.63 -1.35
N LEU A 145 15.01 -13.15 -1.15
CA LEU A 145 16.09 -13.23 -2.15
C LEU A 145 17.09 -14.36 -1.94
N GLU A 146 17.14 -14.96 -0.75
CA GLU A 146 18.03 -16.08 -0.45
C GLU A 146 17.87 -17.25 -1.45
N PRO A 147 16.63 -17.64 -1.86
CA PRO A 147 16.47 -18.75 -2.80
C PRO A 147 17.11 -18.48 -4.16
N LEU A 148 17.04 -17.22 -4.64
CA LEU A 148 17.72 -16.80 -5.87
C LEU A 148 19.24 -16.90 -5.69
N TYR A 149 19.78 -16.40 -4.58
CA TYR A 149 21.20 -16.47 -4.27
C TYR A 149 21.71 -17.92 -4.28
N GLN A 150 20.97 -18.85 -3.66
CA GLN A 150 21.35 -20.27 -3.64
C GLN A 150 21.30 -20.91 -5.03
N THR A 151 20.29 -20.61 -5.86
CA THR A 151 20.27 -21.15 -7.24
C THR A 151 21.47 -20.68 -8.06
N LEU A 152 21.85 -19.40 -7.93
CA LEU A 152 23.02 -18.83 -8.60
C LEU A 152 24.32 -19.49 -8.12
N LYS A 153 24.49 -19.66 -6.80
CA LYS A 153 25.67 -20.30 -6.19
C LYS A 153 25.79 -21.77 -6.58
N GLY A 154 24.67 -22.50 -6.52
CA GLY A 154 24.59 -23.92 -6.88
C GLY A 154 24.56 -24.20 -8.38
N LYS A 155 24.46 -23.15 -9.22
CA LYS A 155 24.33 -23.25 -10.69
C LYS A 155 23.17 -24.14 -11.14
N SER A 156 22.08 -24.15 -10.37
CA SER A 156 20.86 -24.88 -10.68
C SER A 156 19.86 -23.97 -11.39
N ARG A 157 18.94 -24.55 -12.19
CA ARG A 157 17.89 -23.81 -12.93
C ARG A 157 18.41 -22.56 -13.67
N LEU A 158 19.57 -22.64 -14.33
CA LEU A 158 20.31 -21.48 -14.88
C LEU A 158 19.45 -20.52 -15.72
N SER A 159 18.59 -21.05 -16.59
CA SER A 159 17.69 -20.25 -17.42
C SER A 159 16.68 -19.47 -16.57
N ALA A 160 16.12 -20.13 -15.55
CA ALA A 160 15.16 -19.54 -14.64
C ALA A 160 15.80 -18.50 -13.74
N SER A 161 16.99 -18.78 -13.18
CA SER A 161 17.76 -17.80 -12.40
C SER A 161 18.11 -16.57 -13.24
N ALA A 162 18.47 -16.73 -14.52
CA ALA A 162 18.76 -15.60 -15.39
C ALA A 162 17.51 -14.74 -15.67
N LEU A 163 16.36 -15.36 -15.88
CA LEU A 163 15.08 -14.65 -16.03
C LEU A 163 14.69 -13.94 -14.73
N LEU A 164 14.80 -14.62 -13.60
CA LEU A 164 14.51 -14.07 -12.27
C LEU A 164 15.44 -12.89 -11.93
N CYS A 165 16.74 -12.95 -12.26
CA CYS A 165 17.63 -11.79 -12.14
C CYS A 165 17.18 -10.61 -12.99
N SER A 166 16.54 -10.84 -14.14
CA SER A 166 16.02 -9.76 -15.00
C SER A 166 14.80 -9.10 -14.38
N LEU A 167 13.91 -9.93 -13.81
CA LEU A 167 12.75 -9.47 -13.05
C LEU A 167 13.18 -8.67 -11.81
N VAL A 168 14.06 -9.22 -10.97
CA VAL A 168 14.56 -8.53 -9.77
C VAL A 168 15.36 -7.27 -10.15
N SER A 169 16.05 -7.27 -11.29
CA SER A 169 16.68 -6.04 -11.82
C SER A 169 15.65 -4.97 -12.14
N TYR A 170 14.51 -5.31 -12.75
CA TYR A 170 13.43 -4.36 -12.98
C TYR A 170 12.88 -3.82 -11.66
N LEU A 171 12.56 -4.70 -10.71
CA LEU A 171 12.00 -4.31 -9.42
C LEU A 171 12.94 -3.39 -8.63
N HIS A 172 14.24 -3.70 -8.58
CA HIS A 172 15.23 -2.84 -7.93
C HIS A 172 15.38 -1.52 -8.69
N THR A 173 15.84 -1.59 -9.94
CA THR A 173 16.43 -0.43 -10.62
C THR A 173 15.42 0.51 -11.25
N VAL A 174 14.20 0.02 -11.54
CA VAL A 174 13.13 0.81 -12.17
C VAL A 174 11.97 1.00 -11.21
N ALA A 175 11.44 -0.08 -10.63
CA ALA A 175 10.29 0.04 -9.73
C ALA A 175 10.66 0.68 -8.38
N GLY A 176 11.93 0.57 -7.96
CA GLY A 176 12.46 1.21 -6.75
C GLY A 176 12.42 0.34 -5.50
N VAL A 177 12.24 -0.97 -5.61
CA VAL A 177 12.15 -1.89 -4.45
C VAL A 177 13.53 -2.03 -3.79
N ALA A 178 13.63 -1.64 -2.52
CA ALA A 178 14.87 -1.62 -1.77
C ALA A 178 15.37 -3.02 -1.37
N PHE A 179 16.70 -3.21 -1.33
CA PHE A 179 17.31 -4.42 -0.78
C PHE A 179 17.41 -4.32 0.74
N PHE A 180 17.21 -5.42 1.48
CA PHE A 180 17.48 -5.46 2.93
C PHE A 180 18.91 -5.09 3.32
N SER A 181 19.86 -5.20 2.39
CA SER A 181 21.26 -4.80 2.61
C SER A 181 21.50 -3.30 2.40
N ASP A 182 20.51 -2.56 1.89
CA ASP A 182 20.58 -1.11 1.78
C ASP A 182 20.30 -0.47 3.13
N GLU A 183 21.23 0.36 3.61
CA GLU A 183 21.12 1.06 4.91
C GLU A 183 19.87 1.95 5.02
N SER A 184 19.32 2.39 3.89
CA SER A 184 18.09 3.18 3.83
C SER A 184 16.81 2.33 3.81
N SER A 185 16.91 0.99 3.77
CA SER A 185 15.73 0.13 3.72
C SER A 185 15.12 -0.07 5.11
N PHE A 186 13.81 -0.22 5.16
CA PHE A 186 13.11 -0.49 6.42
C PHE A 186 13.53 -1.83 7.05
N VAL A 187 13.76 -2.87 6.23
CA VAL A 187 14.25 -4.17 6.71
C VAL A 187 15.63 -4.05 7.35
N TYR A 188 16.52 -3.21 6.80
CA TYR A 188 17.82 -2.95 7.40
C TYR A 188 17.67 -2.30 8.78
N TYR A 189 16.81 -1.28 8.90
CA TYR A 189 16.48 -0.64 10.16
C TYR A 189 15.94 -1.64 11.20
N GLN A 190 15.02 -2.53 10.81
CA GLN A 190 14.48 -3.55 11.71
C GLN A 190 15.55 -4.51 12.24
N CYS A 191 16.50 -4.91 11.37
CA CYS A 191 17.61 -5.75 11.80
C CYS A 191 18.48 -5.05 12.86
N ASP A 192 18.74 -3.75 12.67
CA ASP A 192 19.53 -2.96 13.62
C ASP A 192 18.76 -2.76 14.94
N MET A 193 17.46 -2.46 14.89
CA MET A 193 16.61 -2.34 16.08
C MET A 193 16.56 -3.62 16.90
N MET A 194 16.47 -4.78 16.23
CA MET A 194 16.51 -6.08 16.89
C MET A 194 17.87 -6.34 17.57
N ALA A 195 18.98 -5.95 16.93
CA ALA A 195 20.30 -6.06 17.54
C ALA A 195 20.45 -5.14 18.76
N GLU A 196 19.92 -3.91 18.70
CA GLU A 196 19.92 -3.01 19.86
C GLU A 196 19.08 -3.57 21.02
N SER A 197 17.89 -4.12 20.75
CA SER A 197 17.05 -4.74 21.79
C SER A 197 17.79 -5.86 22.52
N MET A 198 18.50 -6.73 21.80
CA MET A 198 19.30 -7.80 22.41
C MET A 198 20.46 -7.26 23.26
N ARG A 199 21.06 -6.13 22.85
CA ARG A 199 22.10 -5.46 23.64
C ARG A 199 21.56 -4.89 24.94
N GLU A 200 20.35 -4.34 24.92
CA GLU A 200 19.69 -3.80 26.11
C GLU A 200 19.26 -4.90 27.10
N ASP A 201 18.88 -6.07 26.58
CA ASP A 201 18.44 -7.23 27.38
C ASP A 201 19.60 -8.14 27.86
N ASP A 202 20.86 -7.75 27.65
CA ASP A 202 22.07 -8.52 27.99
C ASP A 202 22.11 -9.94 27.35
N GLU A 203 21.54 -10.11 26.16
CA GLU A 203 21.49 -11.39 25.42
C GLU A 203 22.78 -11.68 24.61
N GLU A 204 23.96 -11.55 25.24
CA GLU A 204 25.27 -11.53 24.57
C GLU A 204 25.51 -12.68 23.56
N ASN A 205 25.08 -13.90 23.87
CA ASN A 205 25.28 -15.06 23.00
C ASN A 205 24.39 -15.01 21.75
N GLN A 206 23.10 -14.65 21.91
CA GLN A 206 22.15 -14.54 20.80
C GLN A 206 22.52 -13.36 19.92
N LEU A 207 22.93 -12.24 20.52
CA LEU A 207 23.45 -11.09 19.80
C LEU A 207 24.66 -11.46 18.93
N ALA A 208 25.65 -12.16 19.48
CA ALA A 208 26.85 -12.53 18.71
C ALA A 208 26.52 -13.47 17.54
N GLU A 209 25.60 -14.42 17.72
CA GLU A 209 25.09 -15.28 16.66
C GLU A 209 24.37 -14.45 15.58
N PHE A 210 23.49 -13.56 16.01
CA PHE A 210 22.69 -12.70 15.13
C PHE A 210 23.58 -11.73 14.32
N GLU A 211 24.53 -11.06 14.94
CA GLU A 211 25.47 -10.14 14.27
C GLU A 211 26.34 -10.87 13.24
N THR A 212 26.78 -12.09 13.56
CA THR A 212 27.54 -12.93 12.63
C THR A 212 26.68 -13.28 11.40
N LEU A 213 25.44 -13.72 11.64
CA LEU A 213 24.48 -14.03 10.59
C LEU A 213 24.13 -12.81 9.73
N LEU A 214 23.87 -11.66 10.34
CA LEU A 214 23.60 -10.41 9.64
C LEU A 214 24.77 -9.98 8.78
N THR A 215 26.00 -10.09 9.29
CA THR A 215 27.21 -9.76 8.53
C THR A 215 27.33 -10.61 7.27
N ASP A 216 27.16 -11.93 7.41
CA ASP A 216 27.23 -12.87 6.28
C ASP A 216 26.11 -12.66 5.27
N THR A 217 24.89 -12.43 5.75
CA THR A 217 23.71 -12.23 4.88
C THR A 217 23.73 -10.88 4.19
N ARG A 218 24.11 -9.78 4.86
CA ARG A 218 24.31 -8.45 4.24
C ARG A 218 25.42 -8.49 3.18
N LEU A 219 26.49 -9.24 3.40
CA LEU A 219 27.51 -9.48 2.37
C LEU A 219 26.93 -10.21 1.16
N GLY A 220 26.19 -11.30 1.38
CA GLY A 220 25.50 -12.05 0.30
C GLY A 220 24.50 -11.18 -0.48
N GLY A 221 23.70 -10.39 0.23
CA GLY A 221 22.76 -9.41 -0.31
C GLY A 221 23.46 -8.36 -1.17
N SER A 222 24.54 -7.76 -0.66
CA SER A 222 25.35 -6.77 -1.39
C SER A 222 25.98 -7.33 -2.67
N ILE A 223 26.46 -8.58 -2.62
CA ILE A 223 26.97 -9.29 -3.81
C ILE A 223 25.85 -9.48 -4.84
N LEU A 224 24.68 -9.94 -4.40
CA LEU A 224 23.53 -10.16 -5.27
C LEU A 224 23.01 -8.86 -5.87
N GLN A 225 22.86 -7.82 -5.06
CA GLN A 225 22.44 -6.48 -5.48
C GLN A 225 23.39 -5.93 -6.55
N ARG A 226 24.70 -6.00 -6.31
CA ARG A 226 25.70 -5.58 -7.30
C ARG A 226 25.61 -6.44 -8.55
N TYR A 227 25.45 -7.76 -8.43
CA TYR A 227 25.32 -8.65 -9.58
C TYR A 227 24.10 -8.30 -10.46
N ILE A 228 22.99 -7.92 -9.84
CA ILE A 228 21.72 -7.58 -10.49
C ILE A 228 21.76 -6.17 -11.11
N GLY A 229 22.19 -5.17 -10.34
CA GLY A 229 22.19 -3.76 -10.76
C GLY A 229 23.34 -3.37 -11.69
N TRP A 230 24.37 -4.21 -11.85
CA TRP A 230 25.54 -3.85 -12.65
C TRP A 230 25.23 -3.68 -14.15
N ASN A 231 25.49 -2.47 -14.67
CA ASN A 231 25.39 -2.09 -16.08
C ASN A 231 24.04 -2.42 -16.75
N GLN A 232 22.93 -2.51 -15.99
CA GLN A 232 21.59 -2.81 -16.51
C GLN A 232 21.49 -4.08 -17.38
N ARG A 233 22.53 -4.94 -17.41
CA ARG A 233 22.62 -6.10 -18.32
C ARG A 233 21.46 -7.08 -18.17
N HIS A 234 20.90 -7.16 -16.97
CA HIS A 234 19.78 -8.04 -16.67
C HIS A 234 18.48 -7.46 -17.18
N LEU A 235 18.30 -6.15 -17.02
CA LEU A 235 17.17 -5.40 -17.56
C LEU A 235 17.19 -5.40 -19.10
N ASP A 236 18.32 -5.12 -19.73
CA ASP A 236 18.48 -5.13 -21.20
C ASP A 236 18.16 -6.50 -21.81
N ALA A 237 18.53 -7.57 -21.10
CA ALA A 237 18.29 -8.94 -21.54
C ALA A 237 16.88 -9.45 -21.20
N PHE A 238 16.07 -8.70 -20.45
CA PHE A 238 14.82 -9.18 -19.85
C PHE A 238 13.86 -9.71 -20.93
N GLU A 239 13.58 -8.90 -21.95
CA GLU A 239 12.66 -9.27 -23.03
C GLU A 239 13.14 -10.51 -23.80
N THR A 240 14.43 -10.56 -24.15
CA THR A 240 15.00 -11.70 -24.90
C THR A 240 14.97 -12.97 -24.07
N ARG A 241 15.28 -12.88 -22.77
CA ARG A 241 15.22 -14.03 -21.85
C ARG A 241 13.80 -14.53 -21.68
N HIS A 242 12.83 -13.64 -21.48
CA HIS A 242 11.42 -14.02 -21.39
C HIS A 242 10.95 -14.75 -22.65
N GLN A 243 11.20 -14.20 -23.85
CA GLN A 243 10.78 -14.82 -25.12
C GLN A 243 11.44 -16.19 -25.39
N SER A 244 12.69 -16.36 -24.99
CA SER A 244 13.45 -17.60 -25.20
C SER A 244 13.26 -18.62 -24.07
N PHE A 245 12.67 -18.22 -22.95
CA PHE A 245 12.43 -19.08 -21.80
C PHE A 245 11.47 -20.22 -22.15
N ARG A 246 11.84 -21.44 -21.76
CA ARG A 246 11.04 -22.65 -21.98
C ARG A 246 10.87 -23.34 -20.63
N PRO A 247 9.75 -23.11 -19.94
CA PRO A 247 9.45 -23.75 -18.67
C PRO A 247 9.50 -25.28 -18.79
N THR A 248 10.01 -25.92 -17.74
CA THR A 248 10.11 -27.40 -17.66
C THR A 248 9.28 -28.00 -16.54
N ASP A 249 8.84 -27.19 -15.57
CA ASP A 249 7.98 -27.58 -14.46
C ASP A 249 6.98 -26.46 -14.10
N GLU A 250 6.03 -26.77 -13.21
CA GLU A 250 4.97 -25.85 -12.78
C GLU A 250 5.53 -24.57 -12.14
N TRP A 251 6.65 -24.67 -11.42
CA TRP A 251 7.31 -23.52 -10.82
C TRP A 251 7.88 -22.57 -11.89
N GLU A 252 8.54 -23.11 -12.92
CA GLU A 252 9.04 -22.33 -14.06
C GLU A 252 7.90 -21.75 -14.90
N GLU A 253 6.75 -22.43 -15.01
CA GLU A 253 5.57 -21.89 -15.67
C GLU A 253 5.01 -20.67 -14.93
N ALA A 254 4.96 -20.75 -13.60
CA ALA A 254 4.57 -19.63 -12.75
C ALA A 254 5.55 -18.45 -12.89
N LEU A 255 6.87 -18.70 -12.85
CA LEU A 255 7.90 -17.68 -13.09
C LEU A 255 7.70 -17.01 -14.44
N HIS A 256 7.47 -17.79 -15.50
CA HIS A 256 7.31 -17.25 -16.85
C HIS A 256 6.09 -16.32 -16.93
N ARG A 257 4.95 -16.71 -16.36
CA ARG A 257 3.76 -15.87 -16.29
C ARG A 257 3.99 -14.58 -15.51
N ILE A 258 4.54 -14.65 -14.29
CA ILE A 258 4.81 -13.49 -13.44
C ILE A 258 5.79 -12.53 -14.14
N SER A 259 6.85 -13.07 -14.74
CA SER A 259 7.82 -12.27 -15.50
C SER A 259 7.18 -11.55 -16.70
N GLY A 260 6.16 -12.14 -17.32
CA GLY A 260 5.39 -11.52 -18.39
C GLY A 260 4.59 -10.31 -17.92
N SER A 261 3.97 -10.41 -16.73
CA SER A 261 3.26 -9.28 -16.11
C SER A 261 4.20 -8.10 -15.84
N PHE A 262 5.35 -8.33 -15.19
CA PHE A 262 6.33 -7.27 -14.94
C PHE A 262 6.96 -6.72 -16.23
N LEU A 263 7.23 -7.57 -17.23
CA LEU A 263 7.71 -7.11 -18.53
C LEU A 263 6.66 -6.23 -19.23
N SER A 264 5.37 -6.54 -19.07
CA SER A 264 4.30 -5.70 -19.60
C SER A 264 4.24 -4.34 -18.91
N LEU A 265 4.48 -4.28 -17.60
CA LEU A 265 4.59 -3.03 -16.85
C LEU A 265 5.79 -2.22 -17.30
N TYR A 266 6.95 -2.85 -17.44
CA TYR A 266 8.16 -2.17 -17.92
C TYR A 266 7.99 -1.57 -19.32
N ARG A 267 7.31 -2.28 -20.23
CA ARG A 267 7.03 -1.76 -21.58
C ARG A 267 6.07 -0.58 -21.59
N GLN A 268 5.04 -0.62 -20.75
CA GLN A 268 4.01 0.42 -20.69
C GLN A 268 4.47 1.63 -19.87
N TYR A 269 5.29 1.41 -18.85
CA TYR A 269 5.73 2.39 -17.86
C TYR A 269 7.23 2.24 -17.58
N PRO A 270 8.11 2.58 -18.53
CA PRO A 270 9.55 2.26 -18.47
C PRO A 270 10.32 2.94 -17.34
N ASP A 271 9.83 4.09 -16.87
CA ASP A 271 10.50 4.91 -15.84
C ASP A 271 9.60 5.09 -14.60
N ARG A 272 8.59 4.21 -14.41
CA ARG A 272 7.64 4.33 -13.29
C ARG A 272 8.10 3.52 -12.08
N THR A 273 8.29 4.22 -10.96
CA THR A 273 8.45 3.62 -9.63
C THR A 273 7.09 3.29 -9.02
N TYR A 274 7.05 2.37 -8.04
CA TYR A 274 5.82 2.12 -7.28
C TYR A 274 5.43 3.32 -6.42
N TYR A 275 6.42 4.12 -5.97
CA TYR A 275 6.18 5.30 -5.13
C TYR A 275 5.41 6.42 -5.85
N ARG A 276 5.39 6.43 -7.19
CA ARG A 276 4.80 7.52 -7.99
C ARG A 276 3.32 7.79 -7.69
N SER A 277 2.59 6.79 -7.23
CA SER A 277 1.15 6.89 -6.99
C SER A 277 0.81 7.22 -5.54
N TYR A 278 1.80 7.45 -4.68
CA TYR A 278 1.58 7.84 -3.30
C TYR A 278 1.61 9.36 -3.17
N GLU A 279 0.49 9.93 -2.73
CA GLU A 279 0.34 11.35 -2.47
C GLU A 279 -0.08 11.53 -1.00
N ARG A 280 0.84 12.06 -0.18
CA ARG A 280 0.58 12.29 1.24
C ARG A 280 -0.44 13.40 1.41
N GLY A 281 -1.19 13.32 2.51
CA GLY A 281 -2.20 14.32 2.85
C GLY A 281 -3.51 14.19 2.07
N LEU A 282 -3.57 13.53 0.91
CA LEU A 282 -4.80 13.55 0.10
C LEU A 282 -5.91 12.66 0.68
N ALA A 283 -5.57 11.46 1.15
CA ALA A 283 -6.53 10.48 1.65
C ALA A 283 -6.73 10.51 3.18
N HIS A 284 -5.77 11.09 3.91
CA HIS A 284 -5.74 11.19 5.37
C HIS A 284 -4.89 12.41 5.78
N SER A 285 -5.01 12.87 7.03
CA SER A 285 -4.28 14.04 7.52
C SER A 285 -2.83 13.70 7.82
N ASP A 286 -1.91 14.61 7.46
CA ASP A 286 -0.46 14.49 7.73
C ASP A 286 -0.09 14.45 9.22
N ASP A 287 -1.03 14.81 10.11
CA ASP A 287 -0.81 14.84 11.56
C ASP A 287 -0.83 13.44 12.23
N ASP A 288 -1.35 12.42 11.52
CA ASP A 288 -1.40 11.05 12.01
C ASP A 288 -0.12 10.30 11.62
N TYR A 289 0.36 9.40 12.48
CA TYR A 289 1.43 8.47 12.10
C TYR A 289 0.94 7.61 10.93
N SER A 290 1.62 7.70 9.78
CA SER A 290 1.33 6.89 8.62
C SER A 290 2.40 5.84 8.37
N ILE A 291 1.98 4.69 7.86
CA ILE A 291 2.84 3.60 7.44
C ILE A 291 3.20 3.84 5.98
N ASP A 292 4.48 4.12 5.76
CA ASP A 292 5.01 4.45 4.45
C ASP A 292 5.10 3.22 3.52
N PRO A 293 5.07 3.43 2.20
CA PRO A 293 5.19 2.34 1.21
C PRO A 293 6.44 1.49 1.40
N ASP A 294 7.55 2.13 1.78
CA ASP A 294 8.86 1.48 1.98
C ASP A 294 8.88 0.59 3.24
N GLN A 295 7.92 0.75 4.14
CA GLN A 295 7.72 -0.13 5.30
C GLN A 295 6.87 -1.36 4.97
N ARG A 296 6.34 -1.45 3.75
CA ARG A 296 5.48 -2.55 3.30
C ARG A 296 6.10 -3.37 2.20
N ILE A 297 6.96 -2.77 1.38
CA ILE A 297 7.51 -3.40 0.18
C ILE A 297 9.03 -3.42 0.32
N GLY A 298 9.62 -4.60 0.21
CA GLY A 298 11.06 -4.72 0.26
C GLY A 298 11.54 -6.13 -0.07
N PHE A 299 12.78 -6.23 -0.53
CA PHE A 299 13.45 -7.51 -0.54
C PHE A 299 13.94 -7.85 0.86
N LEU A 300 13.82 -9.12 1.25
CA LEU A 300 14.38 -9.66 2.48
C LEU A 300 15.29 -10.85 2.23
N TRP A 301 16.10 -11.17 3.24
CA TRP A 301 16.83 -12.42 3.26
C TRP A 301 16.04 -13.48 4.01
N GLN A 302 16.04 -14.73 3.53
CA GLN A 302 15.46 -15.82 4.30
C GLN A 302 16.51 -16.34 5.28
N TRP A 303 16.42 -15.87 6.52
CA TRP A 303 17.28 -16.31 7.61
C TRP A 303 16.84 -17.70 8.13
N GLY A 304 17.66 -18.30 8.99
CA GLY A 304 17.26 -19.49 9.72
C GLY A 304 16.17 -19.20 10.75
N ASP A 305 15.52 -20.26 11.22
CA ASP A 305 14.27 -20.30 11.98
C ASP A 305 14.02 -19.06 12.86
N TRP A 306 14.74 -18.94 13.99
CA TRP A 306 14.40 -17.94 15.01
C TRP A 306 14.61 -16.50 14.52
N VAL A 307 15.63 -16.23 13.71
CA VAL A 307 15.92 -14.87 13.21
C VAL A 307 14.87 -14.43 12.20
N HIS A 308 14.50 -15.34 11.30
CA HIS A 308 13.50 -15.03 10.28
C HIS A 308 12.15 -14.73 10.91
N ASP A 309 11.71 -15.57 11.84
CA ASP A 309 10.43 -15.42 12.53
C ASP A 309 10.38 -14.11 13.35
N ASN A 310 11.44 -13.77 14.08
CA ASN A 310 11.49 -12.53 14.87
C ASN A 310 11.51 -11.27 13.98
N ILE A 311 12.24 -11.28 12.86
CA ILE A 311 12.24 -10.11 11.94
C ILE A 311 10.86 -9.94 11.32
N LEU A 312 10.21 -11.02 10.88
CA LEU A 312 8.84 -10.94 10.34
C LEU A 312 7.85 -10.46 11.41
N GLU A 313 7.96 -10.95 12.65
CA GLU A 313 7.12 -10.50 13.75
C GLU A 313 7.30 -9.01 14.04
N SER A 314 8.53 -8.50 14.05
CA SER A 314 8.81 -7.06 14.21
C SER A 314 8.21 -6.23 13.06
N LEU A 315 8.39 -6.67 11.82
CA LEU A 315 7.82 -6.01 10.64
C LEU A 315 6.28 -5.96 10.72
N ASP A 316 5.65 -7.07 11.12
CA ASP A 316 4.21 -7.17 11.29
C ASP A 316 3.72 -6.34 12.49
N CYS A 317 4.48 -6.26 13.58
CA CYS A 317 4.13 -5.44 14.74
C CYS A 317 4.10 -3.96 14.39
N ASP A 318 5.12 -3.45 13.71
CA ASP A 318 5.16 -2.06 13.27
C ASP A 318 4.03 -1.75 12.27
N PHE A 319 3.77 -2.68 11.36
CA PHE A 319 2.67 -2.56 10.41
C PHE A 319 1.29 -2.57 11.08
N ASN A 320 1.11 -3.32 12.16
CA ASN A 320 -0.14 -3.38 12.92
C ASN A 320 -0.22 -2.37 14.08
N GLY A 321 0.77 -1.49 14.22
CA GLY A 321 0.94 -0.55 15.35
C GLY A 321 -0.10 0.57 15.45
N GLY A 322 -1.05 0.66 14.51
CA GLY A 322 -2.20 1.58 14.60
C GLY A 322 -2.07 2.90 13.83
N GLY A 323 -1.17 2.97 12.84
CA GLY A 323 -1.07 4.09 11.90
C GLY A 323 -2.07 4.01 10.74
N TYR A 324 -2.27 5.13 10.03
CA TYR A 324 -2.92 5.11 8.72
C TYR A 324 -1.98 4.44 7.72
N VAL A 325 -2.47 3.53 6.89
CA VAL A 325 -1.62 2.88 5.91
C VAL A 325 -1.66 3.66 4.61
N GLU A 326 -0.50 4.14 4.15
CA GLU A 326 -0.42 4.82 2.86
C GLU A 326 -0.83 3.85 1.75
N GLU A 327 -1.74 4.31 0.91
CA GLU A 327 -2.28 3.54 -0.22
C GLU A 327 -2.00 4.28 -1.53
N PRO A 328 -1.67 3.56 -2.62
CA PRO A 328 -1.54 4.16 -3.93
C PRO A 328 -2.87 4.79 -4.35
N LEU A 329 -2.79 5.94 -5.00
CA LEU A 329 -3.95 6.65 -5.51
C LEU A 329 -3.70 7.23 -6.90
N ALA A 330 -4.79 7.45 -7.61
CA ALA A 330 -4.82 8.22 -8.85
C ALA A 330 -5.77 9.39 -8.62
N TYR A 331 -5.33 10.62 -8.93
CA TYR A 331 -6.14 11.81 -8.76
C TYR A 331 -6.13 12.70 -9.99
N HIS A 332 -7.16 13.54 -10.08
CA HIS A 332 -7.26 14.59 -11.08
C HIS A 332 -7.73 15.88 -10.42
N LEU A 333 -6.95 16.94 -10.64
CA LEU A 333 -7.29 18.31 -10.25
C LEU A 333 -8.23 18.93 -11.27
N PHE A 334 -9.30 19.56 -10.80
CA PHE A 334 -10.21 20.34 -11.63
C PHE A 334 -9.78 21.82 -11.63
N ASP A 335 -8.53 22.08 -12.02
CA ASP A 335 -8.00 23.45 -12.22
C ASP A 335 -8.35 23.99 -13.62
N ARG A 336 -8.80 23.12 -14.54
CA ARG A 336 -9.16 23.43 -15.94
C ARG A 336 -10.32 22.55 -16.39
N PRO A 337 -11.03 22.93 -17.48
CA PRO A 337 -12.00 22.06 -18.11
C PRO A 337 -11.36 20.75 -18.58
N CYS A 338 -11.94 19.63 -18.16
CA CYS A 338 -11.52 18.29 -18.55
C CYS A 338 -12.77 17.46 -18.88
N ALA A 339 -12.77 16.78 -20.03
CA ALA A 339 -13.92 15.95 -20.44
C ALA A 339 -13.86 14.54 -19.86
N GLU A 340 -12.67 13.97 -19.71
CA GLU A 340 -12.44 12.62 -19.20
C GLU A 340 -11.25 12.64 -18.23
N PRO A 341 -11.49 12.66 -16.90
CA PRO A 341 -10.41 12.70 -15.92
C PRO A 341 -9.65 11.36 -15.90
N PRO A 342 -8.31 11.35 -16.05
CA PRO A 342 -7.52 10.12 -16.13
C PRO A 342 -7.27 9.51 -14.74
N LEU A 343 -8.27 8.81 -14.20
CA LEU A 343 -8.18 8.07 -12.92
C LEU A 343 -7.82 6.61 -13.16
N CYS A 344 -6.56 6.33 -13.52
CA CYS A 344 -6.09 5.00 -13.92
C CYS A 344 -5.16 4.37 -12.88
N LEU A 345 -5.56 3.21 -12.34
CA LEU A 345 -4.80 2.40 -11.39
C LEU A 345 -4.34 1.05 -11.99
N ALA A 346 -4.26 0.96 -13.32
CA ALA A 346 -3.92 -0.29 -14.01
C ALA A 346 -2.48 -0.76 -13.73
N PHE A 347 -1.57 0.16 -13.39
CA PHE A 347 -0.22 -0.21 -12.99
C PHE A 347 -0.25 -0.92 -11.63
N GLU A 348 -0.95 -0.32 -10.66
CA GLU A 348 -1.08 -0.80 -9.28
C GLU A 348 -1.70 -2.20 -9.27
N GLU A 349 -2.80 -2.40 -9.99
CA GLU A 349 -3.47 -3.70 -10.09
C GLU A 349 -2.50 -4.81 -10.52
N VAL A 350 -1.75 -4.58 -11.61
CA VAL A 350 -0.81 -5.59 -12.13
C VAL A 350 0.41 -5.70 -11.22
N PHE A 351 0.91 -4.59 -10.68
CA PHE A 351 2.13 -4.55 -9.87
C PHE A 351 1.94 -5.32 -8.55
N TYR A 352 0.93 -4.97 -7.75
CA TYR A 352 0.70 -5.60 -6.45
C TYR A 352 0.29 -7.07 -6.59
N THR A 353 -0.58 -7.40 -7.55
CA THR A 353 -0.95 -8.81 -7.82
C THR A 353 0.26 -9.63 -8.25
N SER A 354 1.17 -9.05 -9.05
CA SER A 354 2.38 -9.75 -9.48
C SER A 354 3.44 -9.85 -8.38
N LEU A 355 3.50 -8.88 -7.47
CA LEU A 355 4.37 -8.92 -6.29
C LEU A 355 3.99 -10.04 -5.34
N ASP A 356 2.69 -10.15 -5.02
CA ASP A 356 2.15 -11.23 -4.17
C ASP A 356 2.53 -12.60 -4.75
N ALA A 357 2.22 -12.80 -6.04
CA ALA A 357 2.55 -14.04 -6.74
C ALA A 357 4.06 -14.33 -6.79
N LEU A 358 4.91 -13.30 -6.85
CA LEU A 358 6.36 -13.47 -6.82
C LEU A 358 6.87 -13.87 -5.43
N ALA A 359 6.35 -13.26 -4.37
CA ALA A 359 6.70 -13.59 -2.99
C ALA A 359 6.38 -15.07 -2.71
N ASP A 360 5.17 -15.53 -3.08
CA ASP A 360 4.76 -16.92 -2.99
C ASP A 360 5.65 -17.86 -3.82
N LEU A 361 5.99 -17.48 -5.05
CA LEU A 361 6.86 -18.26 -5.93
C LEU A 361 8.24 -18.50 -5.28
N LEU A 362 8.84 -17.45 -4.70
CA LEU A 362 10.16 -17.53 -4.10
C LEU A 362 10.15 -18.26 -2.76
N LYS A 363 9.09 -18.11 -1.97
CA LYS A 363 8.86 -18.92 -0.77
C LYS A 363 8.80 -20.42 -1.10
N ASN A 364 8.03 -20.80 -2.12
CA ASN A 364 7.96 -22.18 -2.59
C ASN A 364 9.34 -22.71 -3.06
N LEU A 365 10.15 -21.86 -3.71
CA LEU A 365 11.51 -22.22 -4.11
C LEU A 365 12.41 -22.49 -2.89
N ALA A 366 12.28 -21.69 -1.84
CA ALA A 366 12.99 -21.90 -0.59
C ALA A 366 12.65 -23.25 0.05
N ASP A 367 11.35 -23.55 0.14
CA ASP A 367 10.85 -24.79 0.72
C ASP A 367 11.33 -26.01 -0.08
N GLU A 368 11.35 -25.93 -1.42
CA GLU A 368 11.93 -26.97 -2.28
C GLU A 368 13.42 -27.20 -1.99
N GLN A 369 14.18 -26.12 -1.83
CA GLN A 369 15.63 -26.19 -1.56
C GLN A 369 15.91 -26.77 -0.18
N HIS A 370 15.18 -26.33 0.85
CA HIS A 370 15.28 -26.85 2.20
C HIS A 370 14.97 -28.35 2.25
N ASN A 371 13.86 -28.77 1.63
CA ASN A 371 13.48 -30.18 1.54
C ASN A 371 14.53 -31.04 0.81
N ARG A 372 15.20 -30.49 -0.21
CA ARG A 372 16.29 -31.19 -0.91
C ARG A 372 17.50 -31.40 0.00
N GLN A 373 17.92 -30.37 0.73
CA GLN A 373 19.03 -30.45 1.69
C GLN A 373 18.75 -31.51 2.77
N LEU A 374 17.55 -31.53 3.34
CA LEU A 374 17.15 -32.54 4.33
C LEU A 374 17.27 -33.98 3.77
N ARG A 375 16.83 -34.20 2.53
CA ARG A 375 16.94 -35.52 1.88
C ARG A 375 18.40 -35.94 1.66
N GLU A 376 19.27 -35.01 1.30
CA GLU A 376 20.71 -35.26 1.12
C GLU A 376 21.38 -35.62 2.45
N VAL A 377 21.06 -34.91 3.53
CA VAL A 377 21.56 -35.21 4.89
C VAL A 377 21.09 -36.58 5.37
N VAL A 378 19.79 -36.89 5.20
CA VAL A 378 19.24 -38.22 5.57
C VAL A 378 19.92 -39.33 4.75
N SER A 379 20.15 -39.12 3.45
CA SER A 379 20.85 -40.08 2.60
C SER A 379 22.31 -40.26 2.99
N ALA A 380 23.02 -39.19 3.36
CA ALA A 380 24.40 -39.25 3.81
C ALA A 380 24.53 -40.01 5.15
N ASN A 381 23.60 -39.77 6.08
CA ASN A 381 23.56 -40.45 7.37
C ASN A 381 23.17 -41.95 7.25
N ALA A 382 22.32 -42.31 6.28
CA ALA A 382 22.02 -43.70 5.98
C ALA A 382 23.22 -44.45 5.36
N GLY A 383 24.02 -43.75 4.55
CA GLY A 383 25.25 -44.31 3.95
C GLY A 383 26.38 -44.56 4.95
N THR A 384 26.51 -43.72 5.98
CA THR A 384 27.53 -43.90 7.04
C THR A 384 27.14 -44.98 8.06
N ALA A 385 25.85 -45.20 8.33
CA ALA A 385 25.38 -46.30 9.17
C ALA A 385 25.61 -47.69 8.54
N GLY A 386 25.67 -47.79 7.21
CA GLY A 386 25.92 -49.04 6.47
C GLY A 386 27.38 -49.51 6.47
N LEU A 387 28.34 -48.66 6.88
CA LEU A 387 29.78 -48.97 6.88
C LEU A 387 30.32 -49.31 8.28
N SER A 388 29.50 -49.27 9.33
CA SER A 388 29.89 -49.52 10.74
C SER A 388 29.57 -50.94 11.24
N THR A 389 29.00 -51.83 10.41
CA THR A 389 28.63 -53.21 10.83
C THR A 389 29.52 -54.30 10.26
N GLY A 390 30.71 -53.95 9.77
CA GLY A 390 31.64 -54.91 9.19
C GLY A 390 33.09 -54.62 9.49
N GLU A 391 33.51 -54.73 10.75
CA GLU A 391 34.85 -55.24 11.12
C GLU A 391 34.95 -55.52 12.63
N GLN A 392 34.96 -56.83 12.93
CA GLN A 392 35.51 -57.58 14.08
C GLN A 392 34.86 -57.50 15.46
#